data_AF-A0A9X2MMX7-F1
#
_entry.id   AF-A0A9X2MMX7-F1
#
_cell.length_a   1.000
_cell.length_b   1.000
_cell.length_c   1.000
_cell.angle_alpha   90.00
_cell.angle_beta   90.00
_cell.angle_gamma   90.00
#
_symmetry.space_group_name_H-M   'P 1'
#
loop_
_entity.id
_entity.type
_entity.pdbx_description
1 polymer ?
#
loop_
_entity_poly.entity_id
_entity_poly.type
_entity_poly.pdbx_seq_one_letter_code
_entity_poly.pdbx_strand_id
1 'polypeptide(L)'
;MKYTLMEPPFEHRPFAEMSKEEAKRFFDWYVEQIPSRMKLLSLAFQMTGGGDRDQLDFSPASLKALWEWFLKQIEWSPKPKEVFDAEYEKANGFIKRKMLSRKVYQYELSTGSLAIGMDIAMYLGEVFVRNHEALSWGYSIAERFADRNQPIIVGFPHDYSMNPRDNVHGLMIKALEDEAHGGDELFKTYERLIHL
;
A
#
# COMPACT_ATOMS: atom_id res chain seq x y z
N MET A 1 5.84 -19.53 2.62
CA MET A 1 4.94 -19.39 3.80
C MET A 1 3.57 -18.97 3.29
N LYS A 2 2.45 -19.49 3.83
CA LYS A 2 1.12 -18.95 3.49
C LYS A 2 0.94 -17.60 4.21
N TYR A 3 0.80 -16.52 3.45
CA TYR A 3 0.59 -15.19 4.01
C TYR A 3 -0.88 -14.99 4.37
N THR A 4 -1.16 -14.68 5.64
CA THR A 4 -2.55 -14.55 6.13
C THR A 4 -3.13 -13.20 5.73
N LEU A 5 -4.31 -13.21 5.09
CA LEU A 5 -5.02 -12.00 4.71
C LEU A 5 -5.54 -11.26 5.94
N MET A 6 -5.63 -9.94 5.85
CA MET A 6 -6.26 -9.10 6.86
C MET A 6 -7.71 -8.87 6.44
N GLU A 7 -8.66 -9.49 7.16
CA GLU A 7 -10.08 -9.39 6.87
C GLU A 7 -10.81 -8.78 8.07
N PRO A 8 -11.61 -7.71 7.88
CA PRO A 8 -12.39 -7.15 8.97
C PRO A 8 -13.51 -8.13 9.37
N PRO A 9 -13.86 -8.22 10.67
CA PRO A 9 -14.96 -9.07 11.15
C PRO A 9 -16.35 -8.47 10.86
N PHE A 10 -16.45 -7.65 9.81
CA PHE A 10 -17.65 -6.92 9.42
C PHE A 10 -17.63 -6.64 7.92
N GLU A 11 -18.80 -6.36 7.35
CA GLU A 11 -18.92 -6.01 5.93
C GLU A 11 -18.05 -4.79 5.57
N HIS A 12 -17.17 -4.96 4.59
CA HIS A 12 -16.34 -3.89 4.06
C HIS A 12 -17.01 -3.29 2.82
N ARG A 13 -17.66 -2.14 2.99
CA ARG A 13 -18.19 -1.34 1.87
C ARG A 13 -17.10 -0.45 1.26
N PRO A 14 -17.26 0.01 0.02
CA PRO A 14 -16.39 1.04 -0.54
C PRO A 14 -16.27 2.23 0.40
N PHE A 15 -15.06 2.75 0.61
CA PHE A 15 -14.81 3.84 1.55
C PHE A 15 -15.70 5.06 1.31
N ALA A 16 -15.98 5.39 0.05
CA ALA A 16 -16.84 6.51 -0.33
C ALA A 16 -18.29 6.37 0.18
N GLU A 17 -18.73 5.14 0.45
CA GLU A 17 -20.09 4.79 0.88
C GLU A 17 -20.22 4.58 2.39
N MET A 18 -19.11 4.57 3.13
CA MET A 18 -19.13 4.38 4.58
C MET A 18 -19.76 5.57 5.31
N SER A 19 -20.59 5.28 6.31
CA SER A 19 -21.00 6.26 7.32
C SER A 19 -19.81 6.71 8.18
N LYS A 20 -20.00 7.76 8.99
CA LYS A 20 -18.96 8.22 9.93
C LYS A 20 -18.62 7.15 10.97
N GLU A 21 -19.62 6.42 11.43
CA GLU A 21 -19.50 5.33 12.41
C GLU A 21 -18.79 4.12 11.79
N GLU A 22 -19.13 3.77 10.55
CA GLU A 22 -18.46 2.70 9.79
C GLU A 22 -16.99 3.03 9.53
N ALA A 23 -16.69 4.27 9.13
CA ALA A 23 -15.33 4.76 8.92
C ALA A 23 -14.51 4.71 10.22
N LYS A 24 -15.08 5.17 11.34
CA LYS A 24 -14.41 5.07 12.64
C LYS A 24 -14.15 3.61 13.02
N ARG A 25 -15.15 2.74 12.90
CA ARG A 25 -15.00 1.31 13.23
C ARG A 25 -13.90 0.67 12.38
N PHE A 26 -13.84 1.00 11.09
CA PHE A 26 -12.79 0.50 10.21
C PHE A 26 -11.42 1.02 10.62
N PHE A 27 -11.29 2.31 10.90
CA PHE A 27 -10.03 2.91 11.34
C PHE A 27 -9.52 2.30 12.66
N ASP A 28 -10.38 2.20 13.67
CA ASP A 28 -10.02 1.62 14.97
C ASP A 28 -9.51 0.18 14.79
N TRP A 29 -10.24 -0.64 14.03
CA TRP A 29 -9.83 -2.02 13.70
C TRP A 29 -8.50 -2.05 12.93
N TYR A 30 -8.32 -1.18 11.94
CA TYR A 30 -7.09 -1.13 11.15
C TYR A 30 -5.87 -0.86 12.03
N VAL A 31 -5.95 0.15 12.90
CA VAL A 31 -4.85 0.50 13.83
C VAL A 31 -4.60 -0.62 14.84
N GLU A 32 -5.65 -1.27 15.35
CA GLU A 32 -5.53 -2.43 16.25
C GLU A 32 -4.78 -3.61 15.60
N GLN A 33 -4.92 -3.80 14.28
CA GLN A 33 -4.21 -4.87 13.58
C GLN A 33 -2.71 -4.59 13.40
N ILE A 34 -2.27 -3.32 13.34
CA ILE A 34 -0.88 -2.96 12.99
C ILE A 34 0.15 -3.82 13.75
N PRO A 35 0.13 -3.96 15.09
CA PRO A 35 1.15 -4.75 15.79
C PRO A 35 1.22 -6.22 15.38
N SER A 36 0.09 -6.86 15.07
CA SER A 36 0.07 -8.25 14.62
C SER A 36 0.55 -8.38 13.17
N ARG A 37 0.18 -7.42 12.32
CA ARG A 37 0.63 -7.33 10.91
C ARG A 37 2.14 -7.09 10.81
N MET A 38 2.72 -6.24 11.67
CA MET A 38 4.17 -6.02 11.70
C MET A 38 4.95 -7.28 12.05
N LYS A 39 4.43 -8.09 12.99
CA LYS A 39 5.02 -9.40 13.32
C LYS A 39 4.93 -10.37 12.14
N LEU A 40 3.79 -10.40 11.44
CA LEU A 40 3.61 -11.23 10.26
C LEU A 40 4.56 -10.83 9.13
N LEU A 41 4.66 -9.53 8.83
CA LEU A 41 5.55 -9.00 7.81
C LEU A 41 7.02 -9.33 8.11
N SER A 42 7.46 -9.13 9.36
CA SER A 42 8.83 -9.42 9.78
C SER A 42 9.14 -10.92 9.73
N LEU A 43 8.16 -11.78 10.05
CA LEU A 43 8.29 -13.22 9.89
C LEU A 43 8.38 -13.62 8.41
N ALA A 44 7.55 -13.05 7.54
CA ALA A 44 7.60 -13.32 6.11
C ALA A 44 8.93 -12.86 5.50
N PHE A 45 9.39 -11.67 5.85
CA PHE A 45 10.70 -11.14 5.49
C PHE A 45 11.82 -12.13 5.82
N GLN A 46 11.83 -12.67 7.04
CA GLN A 46 12.81 -13.68 7.45
C GLN A 46 12.66 -15.01 6.69
N MET A 47 11.44 -15.52 6.59
CA MET A 47 11.18 -16.85 6.03
C MET A 47 11.31 -16.93 4.51
N THR A 48 11.25 -15.80 3.80
CA THR A 48 11.28 -15.77 2.32
C THR A 48 12.47 -15.01 1.75
N GLY A 49 13.57 -14.94 2.51
CA GLY A 49 14.88 -14.50 2.01
C GLY A 49 15.12 -12.99 2.03
N GLY A 50 14.43 -12.26 2.90
CA GLY A 50 14.66 -10.83 3.14
C GLY A 50 15.84 -10.54 4.07
N GLY A 51 16.09 -11.42 5.06
CA GLY A 51 17.19 -11.26 6.02
C GLY A 51 16.77 -11.58 7.45
N ASP A 52 17.40 -10.97 8.44
CA ASP A 52 16.95 -11.05 9.82
C ASP A 52 15.71 -10.17 10.01
N ARG A 53 14.70 -10.67 10.72
CA ARG A 53 13.49 -9.92 11.05
C ARG A 53 13.81 -8.64 11.84
N ASP A 54 14.91 -8.64 12.60
CA ASP A 54 15.34 -7.50 13.42
C ASP A 54 15.88 -6.34 12.56
N GLN A 55 16.13 -6.57 11.26
CA GLN A 55 16.42 -5.49 10.30
C GLN A 55 15.19 -4.61 10.02
N LEU A 56 13.98 -5.08 10.30
CA LEU A 56 12.76 -4.29 10.21
C LEU A 56 12.49 -3.53 11.51
N ASP A 57 13.42 -2.66 11.91
CA ASP A 57 13.45 -1.93 13.18
C ASP A 57 12.64 -0.61 13.23
N PHE A 58 11.90 -0.29 12.17
CA PHE A 58 11.16 0.95 11.95
C PHE A 58 12.04 2.20 11.80
N SER A 59 13.34 2.05 11.57
CA SER A 59 14.18 3.14 11.08
C SER A 59 13.83 3.47 9.63
N PRO A 60 14.07 4.70 9.15
CA PRO A 60 13.94 5.00 7.73
C PRO A 60 14.80 4.09 6.85
N ALA A 61 15.99 3.70 7.32
CA ALA A 61 16.92 2.86 6.58
C ALA A 61 16.37 1.45 6.30
N SER A 62 15.52 0.90 7.19
CA SER A 62 14.94 -0.43 7.02
C SER A 62 14.03 -0.53 5.77
N LEU A 63 13.47 0.59 5.31
CA LEU A 63 12.61 0.66 4.13
C LEU A 63 13.32 0.17 2.86
N LYS A 64 14.66 0.32 2.76
CA LYS A 64 15.43 -0.16 1.61
C LYS A 64 15.44 -1.68 1.53
N ALA A 65 15.86 -2.33 2.61
CA ALA A 65 15.90 -3.79 2.68
C ALA A 65 14.50 -4.40 2.51
N LEU A 66 13.49 -3.79 3.14
CA LEU A 66 12.09 -4.22 3.02
C LEU A 66 11.61 -4.16 1.55
N TRP A 67 11.87 -3.04 0.86
CA TRP A 67 11.44 -2.87 -0.52
C TRP A 67 12.21 -3.77 -1.49
N GLU A 68 13.53 -3.89 -1.35
CA GLU A 68 14.36 -4.81 -2.12
C GLU A 68 13.89 -6.27 -2.01
N TRP A 69 13.54 -6.70 -0.79
CA TRP A 69 12.95 -8.01 -0.58
C TRP A 69 11.60 -8.13 -1.27
N PHE A 70 10.72 -7.14 -1.07
CA PHE A 70 9.35 -7.20 -1.56
C PHE A 70 9.28 -7.25 -3.09
N LEU A 71 10.13 -6.52 -3.81
CA LEU A 71 10.20 -6.58 -5.28
C LEU A 71 10.37 -8.02 -5.81
N LYS A 72 11.05 -8.89 -5.05
CA LYS A 72 11.25 -10.31 -5.39
C LYS A 72 10.03 -11.19 -5.05
N GLN A 73 9.11 -10.68 -4.24
CA GLN A 73 7.88 -11.36 -3.84
C GLN A 73 6.67 -10.98 -4.70
N ILE A 74 6.75 -9.90 -5.50
CA ILE A 74 5.60 -9.44 -6.28
C ILE A 74 5.31 -10.44 -7.40
N GLU A 75 4.09 -10.94 -7.40
CA GLU A 75 3.56 -11.83 -8.43
C GLU A 75 2.54 -11.08 -9.29
N TRP A 76 2.80 -11.09 -10.59
CA TRP A 76 1.91 -10.56 -11.62
C TRP A 76 1.42 -11.69 -12.51
N SER A 77 0.12 -11.70 -12.80
CA SER A 77 -0.48 -12.57 -13.80
C SER A 77 -1.12 -11.75 -14.91
N PRO A 78 -1.08 -12.22 -16.17
CA PRO A 78 -1.88 -11.62 -17.23
C PRO A 78 -3.36 -11.63 -16.82
N LYS A 79 -4.06 -10.51 -17.02
CA LYS A 79 -5.51 -10.46 -16.82
C LYS A 79 -6.21 -11.46 -17.75
N PRO A 80 -7.29 -12.12 -17.30
CA PRO A 80 -8.12 -12.91 -18.19
C PRO A 80 -8.62 -12.08 -19.37
N LYS A 81 -8.60 -12.67 -20.57
CA LYS A 81 -8.94 -11.96 -21.81
C LYS A 81 -10.36 -11.39 -21.75
N GLU A 82 -11.30 -12.15 -21.20
CA GLU A 82 -12.70 -11.77 -21.07
C GLU A 82 -12.86 -10.52 -20.18
N VAL A 83 -12.07 -10.43 -19.11
CA VAL A 83 -12.04 -9.27 -18.21
C VAL A 83 -11.44 -8.06 -18.94
N PHE A 84 -10.31 -8.24 -19.61
CA PHE A 84 -9.66 -7.17 -20.37
C PHE A 84 -10.56 -6.63 -21.48
N ASP A 85 -11.19 -7.50 -22.29
CA ASP A 85 -12.07 -7.09 -23.39
C ASP A 85 -13.30 -6.35 -22.86
N ALA A 86 -13.89 -6.80 -21.73
CA ALA A 86 -15.01 -6.13 -21.10
C ALA A 86 -14.66 -4.74 -20.55
N GLU A 87 -13.47 -4.57 -19.97
CA GLU A 87 -12.94 -3.26 -19.56
C GLU A 87 -12.66 -2.38 -20.79
N TYR A 88 -12.09 -2.97 -21.85
CA TYR A 88 -11.72 -2.28 -23.09
C TYR A 88 -12.94 -1.71 -23.79
N GLU A 89 -14.03 -2.47 -23.95
CA GLU A 89 -15.23 -1.99 -24.64
C GLU A 89 -15.91 -0.82 -23.93
N LYS A 90 -15.80 -0.75 -22.60
CA LYS A 90 -16.33 0.38 -21.80
C LYS A 90 -15.41 1.61 -21.80
N ALA A 91 -14.15 1.44 -22.20
CA ALA A 91 -13.15 2.49 -22.14
C ALA A 91 -13.28 3.49 -23.31
N ASN A 92 -13.02 4.76 -23.03
CA ASN A 92 -12.89 5.78 -24.07
C ASN A 92 -11.57 5.60 -24.87
N GLY A 93 -11.45 6.26 -26.03
CA GLY A 93 -10.31 6.09 -26.93
C GLY A 93 -8.93 6.40 -26.33
N PHE A 94 -8.85 7.31 -25.35
CA PHE A 94 -7.59 7.59 -24.65
C PHE A 94 -7.19 6.45 -23.73
N ILE A 95 -8.14 5.91 -22.97
CA ILE A 95 -7.91 4.76 -22.08
C ILE A 95 -7.64 3.49 -22.91
N LYS A 96 -8.38 3.24 -24.00
CA LYS A 96 -8.12 2.13 -24.92
C LYS A 96 -6.65 2.11 -25.39
N ARG A 97 -6.10 3.26 -25.79
CA ARG A 97 -4.68 3.35 -26.18
C ARG A 97 -3.73 2.98 -25.04
N LYS A 98 -3.99 3.45 -23.82
CA LYS A 98 -3.18 3.10 -22.64
C LYS A 98 -3.28 1.62 -22.28
N MET A 99 -4.47 1.02 -22.41
CA MET A 99 -4.67 -0.41 -22.13
C MET A 99 -3.81 -1.29 -23.03
N LEU A 100 -3.61 -0.89 -24.29
CA LEU A 100 -2.78 -1.61 -25.25
C LEU A 100 -1.27 -1.37 -25.08
N SER A 101 -0.85 -0.23 -24.51
CA SER A 101 0.56 0.15 -24.44
C SER A 101 1.21 0.04 -23.06
N ARG A 102 0.43 -0.16 -21.99
CA ARG A 102 0.91 -0.19 -20.61
C ARG A 102 0.57 -1.51 -19.91
N LYS A 103 1.57 -2.11 -19.27
CA LYS A 103 1.46 -3.40 -18.57
C LYS A 103 0.44 -3.37 -17.43
N VAL A 104 0.29 -2.25 -16.73
CA VAL A 104 -0.65 -2.10 -15.60
C VAL A 104 -2.12 -2.39 -15.96
N TYR A 105 -2.50 -2.28 -17.23
CA TYR A 105 -3.85 -2.64 -17.68
C TYR A 105 -3.97 -4.10 -18.14
N GLN A 106 -2.84 -4.76 -18.40
CA GLN A 106 -2.78 -6.11 -18.97
C GLN A 106 -2.46 -7.16 -17.92
N TYR A 107 -1.97 -6.75 -16.75
CA TYR A 107 -1.61 -7.61 -15.64
C TYR A 107 -2.39 -7.23 -14.39
N GLU A 108 -2.53 -8.20 -13.49
CA GLU A 108 -3.09 -8.04 -12.16
C GLU A 108 -2.12 -8.56 -11.10
N LEU A 109 -2.17 -7.95 -9.92
CA LEU A 109 -1.42 -8.40 -8.75
C LEU A 109 -2.10 -9.63 -8.14
N SER A 110 -1.31 -10.60 -7.70
CA SER A 110 -1.84 -11.68 -6.87
C SER A 110 -2.39 -11.13 -5.54
N THR A 111 -3.41 -11.79 -4.98
CA THR A 111 -3.96 -11.45 -3.66
C THR A 111 -2.88 -11.46 -2.57
N GLY A 112 -1.88 -12.36 -2.68
CA GLY A 112 -0.74 -12.40 -1.78
C GLY A 112 0.14 -11.16 -1.88
N SER A 113 0.44 -10.70 -3.10
CA SER A 113 1.21 -9.47 -3.34
C SER A 113 0.50 -8.24 -2.78
N LEU A 114 -0.83 -8.15 -2.96
CA LEU A 114 -1.64 -7.07 -2.38
C LEU A 114 -1.64 -7.10 -0.85
N ALA A 115 -1.72 -8.29 -0.24
CA ALA A 115 -1.72 -8.45 1.21
C ALA A 115 -0.38 -8.04 1.84
N ILE A 116 0.74 -8.45 1.24
CA ILE A 116 2.07 -8.03 1.70
C ILE A 116 2.26 -6.52 1.47
N GLY A 117 1.85 -6.00 0.31
CA GLY A 117 1.88 -4.56 0.03
C GLY A 117 1.08 -3.73 1.04
N MET A 118 -0.06 -4.23 1.51
CA MET A 118 -0.84 -3.58 2.57
C MET A 118 -0.08 -3.52 3.91
N ASP A 119 0.63 -4.57 4.28
CA ASP A 119 1.43 -4.58 5.50
C ASP A 119 2.68 -3.70 5.35
N ILE A 120 3.28 -3.63 4.17
CA ILE A 120 4.37 -2.68 3.87
C ILE A 120 3.87 -1.23 3.97
N ALA A 121 2.64 -0.96 3.54
CA ALA A 121 2.02 0.36 3.72
C ALA A 121 1.82 0.71 5.21
N MET A 122 1.38 -0.25 6.03
CA MET A 122 1.34 -0.07 7.49
C MET A 122 2.74 0.18 8.06
N TYR A 123 3.73 -0.57 7.61
CA TYR A 123 5.12 -0.42 8.05
C TYR A 123 5.66 0.97 7.70
N LEU A 124 5.43 1.46 6.48
CA LEU A 124 5.78 2.81 6.06
C LEU A 124 5.11 3.85 6.98
N GLY A 125 3.82 3.70 7.28
CA GLY A 125 3.09 4.57 8.21
C GLY A 125 3.71 4.56 9.62
N GLU A 126 4.05 3.39 10.15
CA GLU A 126 4.74 3.26 11.44
C GLU A 126 6.13 3.90 11.45
N VAL A 127 6.88 3.83 10.35
CA VAL A 127 8.17 4.54 10.22
C VAL A 127 7.97 6.05 10.32
N PHE A 128 6.90 6.62 9.74
CA PHE A 128 6.59 8.04 9.93
C PHE A 128 6.24 8.36 11.39
N VAL A 129 5.26 7.65 11.96
CA VAL A 129 4.74 7.93 13.32
C VAL A 129 5.81 7.79 14.40
N ARG A 130 6.72 6.83 14.26
CA ARG A 130 7.76 6.57 15.27
C ARG A 130 8.95 7.52 15.20
N ASN A 131 9.20 8.12 14.04
CA ASN A 131 10.36 8.99 13.84
C ASN A 131 10.00 10.48 13.85
N HIS A 132 8.71 10.83 13.92
CA HIS A 132 8.23 12.22 13.90
C HIS A 132 7.05 12.42 14.85
N GLU A 133 7.27 13.10 15.97
CA GLU A 133 6.28 13.27 17.05
C GLU A 133 4.99 13.97 16.62
N ALA A 134 5.04 14.81 15.58
CA ALA A 134 3.87 15.50 15.04
C ALA A 134 2.95 14.59 14.22
N LEU A 135 3.45 13.44 13.76
CA LEU A 135 2.74 12.54 12.86
C LEU A 135 1.99 11.45 13.62
N SER A 136 0.77 11.18 13.20
CA SER A 136 -0.06 10.13 13.78
C SER A 136 -0.99 9.50 12.75
N TRP A 137 -1.48 8.30 13.05
CA TRP A 137 -2.57 7.69 12.30
C TRP A 137 -3.87 8.48 12.51
N GLY A 138 -4.56 8.73 11.41
CA GLY A 138 -5.87 9.37 11.40
C GLY A 138 -6.72 8.93 10.21
N TYR A 139 -7.86 9.58 10.04
CA TYR A 139 -8.74 9.43 8.88
C TYR A 139 -9.54 10.72 8.69
N SER A 140 -9.95 11.01 7.45
CA SER A 140 -10.78 12.18 7.14
C SER A 140 -12.17 11.74 6.69
N ILE A 141 -13.22 12.36 7.21
CA ILE A 141 -14.61 12.13 6.76
C ILE A 141 -15.07 13.13 5.71
N ALA A 142 -14.24 14.10 5.33
CA ALA A 142 -14.62 15.18 4.44
C ALA A 142 -14.66 14.73 2.97
N GLU A 143 -15.76 15.02 2.29
CA GLU A 143 -16.05 14.58 0.91
C GLU A 143 -15.05 15.05 -0.14
N ARG A 144 -14.35 16.16 0.12
CA ARG A 144 -13.33 16.70 -0.79
C ARG A 144 -12.05 15.87 -0.86
N PHE A 145 -11.84 14.93 0.06
CA PHE A 145 -10.61 14.14 0.12
C PHE A 145 -10.79 12.81 -0.62
N ALA A 146 -9.87 12.52 -1.54
CA ALA A 146 -9.84 11.24 -2.24
C ALA A 146 -9.68 10.05 -1.27
N ASP A 147 -8.96 10.27 -0.17
CA ASP A 147 -8.74 9.29 0.90
C ASP A 147 -9.80 9.30 2.01
N ARG A 148 -11.00 9.83 1.71
CA ARG A 148 -12.09 9.86 2.68
C ARG A 148 -12.34 8.47 3.27
N ASN A 149 -12.52 8.40 4.58
CA ASN A 149 -12.76 7.22 5.39
C ASN A 149 -11.61 6.20 5.41
N GLN A 150 -10.46 6.51 4.79
CA GLN A 150 -9.28 5.65 4.79
C GLN A 150 -8.32 5.99 5.94
N PRO A 151 -7.57 5.00 6.47
CA PRO A 151 -6.43 5.24 7.33
C PRO A 151 -5.33 6.00 6.58
N ILE A 152 -4.92 7.13 7.14
CA ILE A 152 -3.89 8.02 6.60
C ILE A 152 -2.95 8.47 7.73
N ILE A 153 -1.79 9.01 7.37
CA ILE A 153 -0.92 9.73 8.28
C ILE A 153 -1.24 11.22 8.18
N VAL A 154 -1.52 11.84 9.32
CA VAL A 154 -1.82 13.27 9.48
C VAL A 154 -0.73 13.96 10.28
N GLY A 155 -0.76 15.30 10.31
CA GLY A 155 0.18 16.12 11.09
C GLY A 155 1.37 16.65 10.28
N PHE A 156 1.38 16.44 8.96
CA PHE A 156 2.34 17.11 8.09
C PHE A 156 2.04 18.62 8.00
N PRO A 157 3.04 19.44 7.64
CA PRO A 157 2.84 20.85 7.32
C PRO A 157 1.74 21.08 6.27
N HIS A 158 1.16 22.28 6.30
CA HIS A 158 0.17 22.75 5.32
C HIS A 158 -1.09 21.87 5.20
N ASP A 159 -1.49 21.22 6.30
CA ASP A 159 -2.62 20.27 6.36
C ASP A 159 -2.49 19.11 5.37
N TYR A 160 -1.25 18.78 4.96
CA TYR A 160 -1.00 17.62 4.13
C TYR A 160 -1.29 16.33 4.90
N SER A 161 -1.76 15.32 4.18
CA SER A 161 -1.92 13.97 4.68
C SER A 161 -1.47 12.98 3.64
N MET A 162 -0.92 11.86 4.09
CA MET A 162 -0.44 10.80 3.23
C MET A 162 -1.26 9.53 3.47
N ASN A 163 -1.77 8.92 2.40
CA ASN A 163 -2.23 7.53 2.44
C ASN A 163 -1.05 6.59 2.12
N PRO A 164 -0.54 5.80 3.07
CA PRO A 164 0.58 4.89 2.81
C PRO A 164 0.24 3.81 1.77
N ARG A 165 -1.03 3.40 1.69
CA ARG A 165 -1.48 2.35 0.75
C ARG A 165 -1.34 2.81 -0.70
N ASP A 166 -1.76 4.04 -0.98
CA ASP A 166 -1.66 4.62 -2.32
C ASP A 166 -0.20 4.81 -2.75
N ASN A 167 0.67 5.21 -1.82
CA ASN A 167 2.10 5.34 -2.09
C ASN A 167 2.72 3.98 -2.44
N VAL A 168 2.50 2.95 -1.62
CA VAL A 168 3.02 1.60 -1.88
C VAL A 168 2.43 1.00 -3.15
N HIS A 169 1.12 1.11 -3.36
CA HIS A 169 0.46 0.62 -4.57
C HIS A 169 0.99 1.33 -5.83
N GLY A 170 1.23 2.64 -5.76
CA GLY A 170 1.89 3.40 -6.82
C GLY A 170 3.29 2.87 -7.13
N LEU A 171 4.09 2.53 -6.12
CA LEU A 171 5.40 1.92 -6.31
C LEU A 171 5.33 0.51 -6.91
N MET A 172 4.31 -0.29 -6.54
CA MET A 172 4.08 -1.61 -7.15
C MET A 172 3.75 -1.47 -8.64
N ILE A 173 2.87 -0.55 -9.01
CA ILE A 173 2.54 -0.27 -10.41
C ILE A 173 3.80 0.16 -11.18
N LYS A 174 4.60 1.05 -10.60
CA LYS A 174 5.85 1.47 -11.25
C LYS A 174 6.75 0.25 -11.48
N ALA A 175 6.93 -0.63 -10.49
CA ALA A 175 7.78 -1.82 -10.59
C ALA A 175 7.37 -2.77 -11.72
N LEU A 176 6.10 -2.80 -12.10
CA LEU A 176 5.65 -3.53 -13.29
C LEU A 176 6.00 -2.81 -14.59
N GLU A 177 5.79 -1.49 -14.62
CA GLU A 177 5.87 -0.67 -15.82
C GLU A 177 7.30 -0.42 -16.29
N ASP A 178 8.24 -0.27 -15.36
CA ASP A 178 9.65 -0.06 -15.66
C ASP A 178 10.48 -1.19 -15.02
N GLU A 179 11.25 -1.90 -15.84
CA GLU A 179 11.98 -3.10 -15.39
C GLU A 179 13.24 -2.75 -14.58
N ALA A 180 13.60 -1.46 -14.47
CA ALA A 180 14.84 -0.97 -13.86
C ALA A 180 14.64 -0.30 -12.48
N HIS A 181 13.84 -0.91 -11.59
CA HIS A 181 13.58 -0.31 -10.28
C HIS A 181 14.74 -0.49 -9.30
N GLY A 182 15.13 0.63 -8.67
CA GLY A 182 16.03 0.63 -7.54
C GLY A 182 15.37 0.06 -6.29
N GLY A 183 16.19 -0.58 -5.44
CA GLY A 183 15.79 -1.11 -4.14
C GLY A 183 15.33 -0.08 -3.11
N ASP A 184 15.46 1.21 -3.40
CA ASP A 184 15.33 2.31 -2.46
C ASP A 184 14.09 3.19 -2.66
N GLU A 185 13.18 2.86 -3.59
CA GLU A 185 12.02 3.70 -3.91
C GLU A 185 11.05 3.94 -2.73
N LEU A 186 10.89 2.96 -1.83
CA LEU A 186 10.11 3.13 -0.60
C LEU A 186 10.78 4.12 0.36
N PHE A 187 12.10 4.07 0.45
CA PHE A 187 12.90 5.03 1.24
C PHE A 187 12.87 6.43 0.61
N LYS A 188 13.03 6.56 -0.71
CA LYS A 188 12.90 7.84 -1.41
C LYS A 188 11.52 8.46 -1.23
N THR A 189 10.48 7.64 -1.18
CA THR A 189 9.12 8.10 -0.84
C THR A 189 9.09 8.73 0.55
N TYR A 190 9.70 8.09 1.54
CA TYR A 190 9.83 8.63 2.88
C TYR A 190 10.58 9.98 2.90
N GLU A 191 11.77 10.04 2.28
CA GLU A 191 12.57 11.27 2.22
C GLU A 191 11.83 12.42 1.52
N ARG A 192 11.12 12.13 0.43
CA ARG A 192 10.35 13.16 -0.29
C ARG A 192 9.22 13.74 0.56
N LEU A 193 8.50 12.89 1.28
CA LEU A 193 7.28 13.30 1.99
C LEU A 193 7.56 14.01 3.31
N ILE A 194 8.71 13.77 3.94
CA ILE A 194 9.05 14.46 5.19
C ILE A 194 9.48 15.93 4.98
N HIS A 195 9.76 16.32 3.74
CA HIS A 195 10.15 17.67 3.37
C HIS A 195 9.00 18.51 2.76
N LEU A 196 7.75 18.01 2.79
CA LEU A 196 6.54 18.74 2.40
C LEU A 196 6.04 19.62 3.55
#